data_AF-A0A353JZ31-F1
#
_entry.id   AF-A0A353JZ31-F1
#
_cell.length_a   1.000
_cell.length_b   1.000
_cell.length_c   1.000
_cell.angle_alpha   90.00
_cell.angle_beta   90.00
_cell.angle_gamma   90.00
#
_symmetry.space_group_name_H-M   'P 1'
#
loop_
_entity.id
_entity.type
_entity.pdbx_description
1 polymer ?
#
loop_
_entity_poly.entity_id
_entity_poly.type
_entity_poly.pdbx_seq_one_letter_code
_entity_poly.pdbx_strand_id
1 'polypeptide(L)'
;MQNHTHAGNNIIDFNKYFNTKYTEEVMQNNTLREFKGYYEYCFINKYEEKYPYFETESIQLEDIFVTLLNARGRLCLVSLLFPKNKFNVDKIKNWLNKYKVDFIKDKTNKITIKNAESIVSGLLYHDNAIILSVKGLNKLTIDTEKFNEVSDDYREYEQYVNTAHSKDINFENSNDNFSIILNGTKMNYIPRIEFNKDRDKIISNGNLIYADYIDMYNGSIGFFNTDFPETPVSYIADNDTKITIDIIVRQDETKICIIEYNYIIYTENF
;
A
#
# COMPACT_ATOMS: atom_id res chain seq x y z
N MET A 1 34.72 -40.94 -13.79
CA MET A 1 34.60 -39.58 -14.31
C MET A 1 33.16 -39.14 -14.17
N GLN A 2 32.88 -38.39 -13.11
CA GLN A 2 31.59 -37.77 -12.85
C GLN A 2 31.55 -36.43 -13.58
N ASN A 3 30.49 -36.16 -14.34
CA ASN A 3 30.11 -34.80 -14.72
C ASN A 3 28.74 -34.53 -14.13
N HIS A 4 28.74 -33.77 -13.02
CA HIS A 4 27.56 -33.17 -12.43
C HIS A 4 27.10 -32.01 -13.31
N THR A 5 25.91 -32.11 -13.90
CA THR A 5 25.14 -30.97 -14.36
C THR A 5 24.26 -30.52 -13.19
N HIS A 6 24.65 -29.46 -12.49
CA HIS A 6 23.77 -28.75 -11.58
C HIS A 6 22.79 -27.92 -12.40
N ALA A 7 21.60 -28.47 -12.64
CA ALA A 7 20.42 -27.67 -12.90
C ALA A 7 20.08 -26.92 -11.61
N GLY A 8 20.43 -25.63 -11.55
CA GLY A 8 20.04 -24.75 -10.47
C GLY A 8 18.51 -24.63 -10.45
N ASN A 9 17.89 -25.39 -9.54
CA ASN A 9 16.48 -25.26 -9.21
C ASN A 9 16.22 -23.83 -8.70
N ASN A 10 15.67 -22.97 -9.56
CA ASN A 10 15.05 -21.69 -9.18
C ASN A 10 13.73 -21.97 -8.44
N ILE A 11 13.81 -22.63 -7.28
CA ILE A 11 12.70 -22.71 -6.35
C ILE A 11 12.68 -21.37 -5.63
N ILE A 12 11.82 -20.47 -6.10
CA ILE A 12 11.45 -19.28 -5.35
C ILE A 12 10.82 -19.78 -4.05
N ASP A 13 11.48 -19.51 -2.93
CA ASP A 13 10.93 -19.76 -1.61
C ASP A 13 9.73 -18.83 -1.38
N PHE A 14 8.54 -19.37 -1.63
CA PHE A 14 7.26 -18.66 -1.53
C PHE A 14 6.95 -18.16 -0.12
N ASN A 15 7.60 -18.68 0.93
CA ASN A 15 7.45 -18.15 2.28
C ASN A 15 8.19 -16.82 2.45
N LYS A 16 9.30 -16.61 1.73
CA LYS A 16 9.99 -15.33 1.66
C LYS A 16 9.19 -14.29 0.86
N TYR A 17 8.50 -14.70 -0.21
CA TYR A 17 7.72 -13.80 -1.06
C TYR A 17 6.48 -13.20 -0.37
N PHE A 18 5.82 -13.95 0.52
CA PHE A 18 4.64 -13.46 1.25
C PHE A 18 4.96 -12.64 2.50
N ASN A 19 6.14 -12.83 3.10
CA ASN A 19 6.49 -12.16 4.36
C ASN A 19 7.39 -10.94 4.20
N THR A 20 8.10 -10.76 3.07
CA THR A 20 9.07 -9.65 2.96
C THR A 20 9.00 -8.77 1.72
N LYS A 21 8.00 -8.99 0.85
CA LYS A 21 7.82 -8.18 -0.38
C LYS A 21 6.42 -7.60 -0.54
N TYR A 22 5.50 -7.99 0.36
CA TYR A 22 4.08 -7.67 0.30
C TYR A 22 3.77 -6.19 0.56
N THR A 23 4.65 -5.52 1.31
CA THR A 23 4.45 -4.14 1.76
C THR A 23 5.11 -3.12 0.84
N GLU A 24 6.20 -3.48 0.15
CA GLU A 24 7.00 -2.53 -0.64
C GLU A 24 6.67 -2.52 -2.14
N GLU A 25 6.37 -3.66 -2.77
CA GLU A 25 6.20 -3.73 -4.23
C GLU A 25 4.75 -3.47 -4.68
N VAL A 26 3.80 -3.54 -3.74
CA VAL A 26 2.36 -3.53 -4.04
C VAL A 26 1.79 -2.10 -4.11
N MET A 27 2.27 -1.14 -3.31
CA MET A 27 1.67 0.19 -3.31
C MET A 27 2.09 1.08 -4.50
N GLN A 28 3.05 0.66 -5.32
CA GLN A 28 3.67 1.52 -6.35
C GLN A 28 2.79 1.82 -7.58
N ASN A 29 1.59 1.21 -7.74
CA ASN A 29 0.74 1.43 -8.93
C ASN A 29 -0.75 1.23 -8.64
N ASN A 30 -1.30 1.95 -7.65
CA ASN A 30 -2.75 1.90 -7.45
C ASN A 30 -3.46 2.43 -8.70
N THR A 31 -4.32 1.62 -9.31
CA THR A 31 -5.04 1.98 -10.54
C THR A 31 -6.54 1.96 -10.28
N LEU A 32 -7.23 2.99 -10.78
CA LEU A 32 -8.68 2.99 -10.85
C LEU A 32 -9.11 2.48 -12.23
N ARG A 33 -9.77 1.33 -12.25
CA ARG A 33 -10.36 0.74 -13.46
C ARG A 33 -11.86 1.06 -13.50
N GLU A 34 -12.36 1.38 -14.68
CA GLU A 34 -13.79 1.63 -14.90
C GLU A 34 -14.45 0.44 -15.58
N PHE A 35 -15.53 -0.06 -14.98
CA PHE A 35 -16.40 -1.08 -15.54
C PHE A 35 -17.83 -0.51 -15.73
N LYS A 36 -18.71 -1.28 -16.39
CA LYS A 36 -20.08 -0.83 -16.67
C LYS A 36 -20.87 -0.48 -15.39
N GLY A 37 -20.73 -1.27 -14.33
CA GLY A 37 -21.51 -1.13 -13.10
C GLY A 37 -20.78 -0.54 -11.88
N TYR A 38 -19.44 -0.51 -11.92
CA TYR A 38 -18.61 -0.13 -10.78
C TYR A 38 -17.27 0.46 -11.24
N TYR A 39 -16.58 1.10 -10.32
CA TYR A 39 -15.15 1.38 -10.41
C TYR A 39 -14.39 0.40 -9.53
N GLU A 40 -13.19 0.02 -9.91
CA GLU A 40 -12.32 -0.83 -9.12
C GLU A 40 -11.02 -0.09 -8.81
N TYR A 41 -10.73 0.09 -7.53
CA TYR A 41 -9.45 0.60 -7.05
C TYR A 41 -8.54 -0.58 -6.71
N CYS A 42 -7.48 -0.78 -7.47
CA CYS A 42 -6.59 -1.93 -7.34
C CYS A 42 -5.42 -1.59 -6.42
N PHE A 43 -5.25 -2.36 -5.35
CA PHE A 43 -4.02 -2.32 -4.56
C PHE A 43 -2.90 -3.05 -5.30
N ILE A 44 -3.23 -4.12 -6.04
CA ILE A 44 -2.27 -4.83 -6.89
C ILE A 44 -2.66 -4.61 -8.35
N ASN A 45 -1.89 -3.80 -9.07
CA ASN A 45 -2.15 -3.61 -10.49
C ASN A 45 -2.06 -4.94 -11.27
N LYS A 46 -3.07 -5.20 -12.10
CA LYS A 46 -3.20 -6.40 -12.95
C LYS A 46 -2.97 -7.70 -12.18
N TYR A 47 -3.56 -7.84 -10.99
CA TYR A 47 -3.40 -9.04 -10.17
C TYR A 47 -3.83 -10.32 -10.92
N GLU A 48 -4.76 -10.20 -11.86
CA GLU A 48 -5.25 -11.30 -12.69
C GLU A 48 -4.17 -11.86 -13.63
N GLU A 49 -3.27 -10.99 -14.12
CA GLU A 49 -2.15 -11.39 -14.98
C GLU A 49 -0.98 -11.97 -14.14
N LYS A 50 -0.85 -11.50 -12.89
CA LYS A 50 0.26 -11.86 -12.00
C LYS A 50 0.10 -13.22 -11.35
N TYR A 51 -1.13 -13.63 -11.07
CA TYR A 51 -1.42 -14.89 -10.38
C TYR A 51 -2.14 -15.83 -11.33
N PRO A 52 -1.44 -16.75 -12.04
CA PRO A 52 -2.13 -17.78 -12.80
C PRO A 52 -2.79 -18.76 -11.82
N TYR A 53 -4.06 -19.12 -12.07
CA TYR A 53 -4.90 -19.98 -11.21
C TYR A 53 -5.24 -19.35 -9.86
N PHE A 54 -6.15 -18.38 -9.90
CA PHE A 54 -6.66 -17.69 -8.72
C PHE A 54 -8.18 -17.70 -8.71
N GLU A 55 -8.75 -17.61 -7.52
CA GLU A 55 -10.15 -17.31 -7.31
C GLU A 55 -10.22 -15.92 -6.67
N THR A 56 -11.23 -15.13 -7.04
CA THR A 56 -11.53 -13.87 -6.35
C THR A 56 -12.90 -13.93 -5.73
N GLU A 57 -12.98 -13.40 -4.53
CA GLU A 57 -14.21 -13.28 -3.77
C GLU A 57 -14.46 -11.81 -3.48
N SER A 58 -15.67 -11.34 -3.78
CA SER A 58 -16.07 -9.94 -3.59
C SER A 58 -17.01 -9.83 -2.40
N ILE A 59 -16.50 -9.31 -1.30
CA ILE A 59 -17.20 -9.27 -0.02
C ILE A 59 -17.75 -7.86 0.21
N GLN A 60 -19.06 -7.75 0.42
CA GLN A 60 -19.69 -6.47 0.73
C GLN A 60 -19.21 -5.94 2.08
N LEU A 61 -18.75 -4.68 2.11
CA LEU A 61 -18.38 -3.94 3.31
C LEU A 61 -19.01 -2.55 3.22
N GLU A 62 -20.11 -2.34 3.96
CA GLU A 62 -20.94 -1.14 3.86
C GLU A 62 -21.40 -0.89 2.41
N ASP A 63 -21.03 0.27 1.86
CA ASP A 63 -21.40 0.74 0.53
C ASP A 63 -20.44 0.28 -0.58
N ILE A 64 -19.36 -0.42 -0.23
CA ILE A 64 -18.34 -0.90 -1.16
C ILE A 64 -18.24 -2.43 -1.12
N PHE A 65 -17.45 -2.99 -2.03
CA PHE A 65 -17.03 -4.39 -1.96
C PHE A 65 -15.51 -4.47 -1.86
N VAL A 66 -15.04 -5.48 -1.15
CA VAL A 66 -13.64 -5.80 -0.92
C VAL A 66 -13.33 -7.06 -1.70
N THR A 67 -12.36 -7.00 -2.62
CA THR A 67 -11.96 -8.17 -3.40
C THR A 67 -10.81 -8.87 -2.71
N LEU A 68 -11.04 -10.11 -2.29
CA LEU A 68 -9.99 -11.01 -1.84
C LEU A 68 -9.60 -11.97 -2.95
N LEU A 69 -8.30 -12.11 -3.21
CA LEU A 69 -7.75 -13.11 -4.10
C LEU A 69 -7.27 -14.32 -3.27
N ASN A 70 -7.77 -15.51 -3.60
CA ASN A 70 -7.27 -16.77 -3.11
C ASN A 70 -6.24 -17.34 -4.10
N ALA A 71 -4.98 -17.33 -3.70
CA ALA A 71 -3.91 -18.01 -4.41
C ALA A 71 -3.39 -19.19 -3.57
N ARG A 72 -3.72 -20.42 -3.99
CA ARG A 72 -3.26 -21.66 -3.34
C ARG A 72 -3.57 -21.72 -1.83
N GLY A 73 -4.79 -21.35 -1.45
CA GLY A 73 -5.25 -21.35 -0.06
C GLY A 73 -4.78 -20.15 0.76
N ARG A 74 -4.23 -19.11 0.12
CA ARG A 74 -3.83 -17.85 0.77
C ARG A 74 -4.68 -16.71 0.24
N LEU A 75 -5.45 -16.11 1.14
CA LEU A 75 -6.27 -14.93 0.86
C LEU A 75 -5.43 -13.64 0.86
N CYS A 76 -5.76 -12.70 -0.02
CA CYS A 76 -5.16 -11.37 -0.07
C CYS A 76 -6.19 -10.32 -0.47
N LEU A 77 -6.20 -9.18 0.21
CA LEU A 77 -6.89 -8.00 -0.29
C LEU A 77 -6.21 -7.44 -1.54
N VAL A 78 -6.90 -7.42 -2.67
CA VAL A 78 -6.33 -6.98 -3.97
C VAL A 78 -6.99 -5.76 -4.57
N SER A 79 -8.28 -5.52 -4.30
CA SER A 79 -8.98 -4.32 -4.78
C SER A 79 -10.21 -3.95 -3.94
N LEU A 80 -10.74 -2.76 -4.19
CA LEU A 80 -12.04 -2.28 -3.71
C LEU A 80 -12.95 -1.98 -4.90
N LEU A 81 -14.21 -2.41 -4.84
CA LEU A 81 -15.22 -2.10 -5.85
C LEU A 81 -16.19 -1.04 -5.34
N PHE A 82 -16.37 0.01 -6.13
CA PHE A 82 -17.24 1.15 -5.85
C PHE A 82 -18.41 1.16 -6.83
N PRO A 83 -19.64 0.82 -6.41
CA PRO A 83 -20.82 0.83 -7.26
C PRO A 83 -21.12 2.22 -7.85
N LYS A 84 -21.32 2.30 -9.18
CA LYS A 84 -21.55 3.57 -9.90
C LYS A 84 -22.85 4.28 -9.53
N ASN A 85 -23.82 3.55 -9.00
CA ASN A 85 -25.06 4.15 -8.48
C ASN A 85 -24.85 4.97 -7.20
N LYS A 86 -23.73 4.77 -6.48
CA LYS A 86 -23.39 5.48 -5.24
C LYS A 86 -22.16 6.39 -5.41
N PHE A 87 -21.19 5.95 -6.21
CA PHE A 87 -19.87 6.57 -6.34
C PHE A 87 -19.59 7.12 -7.75
N ASN A 88 -18.87 8.24 -7.78
CA ASN A 88 -18.15 8.74 -8.94
C ASN A 88 -16.66 8.90 -8.55
N VAL A 89 -15.79 9.27 -9.51
CA VAL A 89 -14.34 9.38 -9.28
C VAL A 89 -14.01 10.32 -8.11
N ASP A 90 -14.64 11.49 -8.02
CA ASP A 90 -14.39 12.45 -6.94
C ASP A 90 -14.81 11.93 -5.56
N LYS A 91 -15.96 11.25 -5.48
CA LYS A 91 -16.40 10.58 -4.26
C LYS A 91 -15.43 9.47 -3.85
N ILE A 92 -14.89 8.72 -4.81
CA ILE A 92 -13.90 7.67 -4.54
C ILE A 92 -12.62 8.29 -3.98
N LYS A 93 -12.12 9.38 -4.57
CA LYS A 93 -10.96 10.12 -4.06
C LYS A 93 -11.17 10.58 -2.62
N ASN A 94 -12.29 11.25 -2.35
CA ASN A 94 -12.64 11.70 -1.00
C ASN A 94 -12.78 10.53 -0.02
N TRP A 95 -13.35 9.41 -0.47
CA TRP A 95 -13.50 8.21 0.32
C TRP A 95 -12.13 7.62 0.68
N LEU A 96 -11.24 7.47 -0.30
CA LEU A 96 -9.89 6.93 -0.10
C LEU A 96 -9.02 7.85 0.76
N ASN A 97 -9.25 9.17 0.74
CA ASN A 97 -8.56 10.11 1.61
C ASN A 97 -9.00 9.98 3.07
N LYS A 98 -10.27 9.64 3.30
CA LYS A 98 -10.86 9.57 4.65
C LYS A 98 -10.79 8.17 5.28
N TYR A 99 -10.95 7.12 4.48
CA TYR A 99 -11.14 5.77 4.96
C TYR A 99 -10.00 4.84 4.54
N LYS A 100 -9.84 3.74 5.28
CA LYS A 100 -8.97 2.62 4.91
C LYS A 100 -9.63 1.29 5.23
N VAL A 101 -9.25 0.27 4.47
CA VAL A 101 -9.65 -1.12 4.68
C VAL A 101 -8.43 -1.92 5.09
N ASP A 102 -8.52 -2.60 6.23
CA ASP A 102 -7.49 -3.52 6.71
C ASP A 102 -8.00 -4.96 6.57
N PHE A 103 -7.17 -5.86 6.05
CA PHE A 103 -7.41 -7.30 6.05
C PHE A 103 -6.41 -8.00 6.96
N ILE A 104 -6.90 -8.66 8.00
CA ILE A 104 -6.07 -9.14 9.11
C ILE A 104 -6.26 -10.64 9.26
N LYS A 105 -5.15 -11.36 9.06
CA LYS A 105 -5.06 -12.82 9.11
C LYS A 105 -4.83 -13.39 10.52
N ASP A 106 -5.08 -12.57 11.53
CA ASP A 106 -4.91 -12.96 12.92
C ASP A 106 -6.24 -13.50 13.44
N LYS A 107 -6.22 -14.75 13.91
CA LYS A 107 -7.38 -15.43 14.51
C LYS A 107 -7.59 -15.04 15.97
N THR A 108 -6.85 -14.07 16.49
CA THR A 108 -7.08 -13.56 17.83
C THR A 108 -8.33 -12.69 17.87
N ASN A 109 -9.07 -12.80 18.98
CA ASN A 109 -10.26 -11.99 19.22
C ASN A 109 -9.92 -10.51 19.47
N LYS A 110 -8.64 -10.16 19.65
CA LYS A 110 -8.19 -8.80 19.95
C LYS A 110 -7.18 -8.32 18.94
N ILE A 111 -7.68 -7.57 17.98
CA ILE A 111 -6.88 -7.05 16.88
C ILE A 111 -6.53 -5.59 17.16
N THR A 112 -5.30 -5.20 16.82
CA THR A 112 -4.90 -3.80 16.87
C THR A 112 -4.82 -3.19 15.48
N ILE A 113 -5.60 -2.13 15.27
CA ILE A 113 -5.54 -1.28 14.09
C ILE A 113 -4.67 -0.06 14.38
N LYS A 114 -3.65 0.15 13.55
CA LYS A 114 -2.83 1.37 13.57
C LYS A 114 -3.42 2.42 12.63
N ASN A 115 -3.10 3.68 12.88
CA ASN A 115 -3.44 4.83 12.04
C ASN A 115 -4.96 4.96 11.79
N ALA A 116 -5.77 4.71 12.81
CA ALA A 116 -7.22 4.79 12.73
C ALA A 116 -7.78 5.70 13.83
N GLU A 117 -8.63 6.64 13.46
CA GLU A 117 -9.36 7.50 14.40
C GLU A 117 -10.54 6.76 15.02
N SER A 118 -11.31 6.04 14.19
CA SER A 118 -12.48 5.26 14.61
C SER A 118 -12.73 4.10 13.66
N ILE A 119 -13.45 3.09 14.16
CA ILE A 119 -13.90 1.94 13.37
C ILE A 119 -15.30 2.25 12.83
N VAL A 120 -15.49 2.08 11.53
CA VAL A 120 -16.78 2.25 10.87
C VAL A 120 -17.54 0.93 10.93
N SER A 121 -16.89 -0.15 10.47
CA SER A 121 -17.46 -1.49 10.48
C SER A 121 -16.37 -2.56 10.39
N GLY A 122 -16.77 -3.80 10.69
CA GLY A 122 -15.92 -4.97 10.54
C GLY A 122 -16.75 -6.24 10.38
N LEU A 123 -16.17 -7.20 9.68
CA LEU A 123 -16.74 -8.53 9.47
C LEU A 123 -15.62 -9.57 9.44
N LEU A 124 -15.98 -10.84 9.57
CA LEU A 124 -15.05 -11.97 9.42
C LEU A 124 -15.30 -12.68 8.10
N TYR A 125 -14.22 -13.12 7.46
CA TYR A 125 -14.25 -14.00 6.30
C TYR A 125 -13.21 -15.11 6.49
N HIS A 126 -13.69 -16.35 6.68
CA HIS A 126 -12.88 -17.52 7.04
C HIS A 126 -11.99 -17.25 8.28
N ASP A 127 -12.58 -16.70 9.35
CA ASP A 127 -11.89 -16.25 10.57
C ASP A 127 -10.91 -15.08 10.39
N ASN A 128 -10.84 -14.46 9.21
CA ASN A 128 -9.98 -13.29 8.98
C ASN A 128 -10.80 -12.01 9.05
N ALA A 129 -10.32 -11.01 9.77
CA ALA A 129 -11.05 -9.76 9.92
C ALA A 129 -10.85 -8.84 8.71
N ILE A 130 -11.95 -8.29 8.19
CA ILE A 130 -11.97 -7.19 7.23
C ILE A 130 -12.57 -5.98 7.93
N ILE A 131 -11.82 -4.89 8.02
CA ILE A 131 -12.17 -3.74 8.86
C ILE A 131 -12.13 -2.46 8.05
N LEU A 132 -13.22 -1.71 8.09
CA LEU A 132 -13.30 -0.34 7.58
C LEU A 132 -13.07 0.64 8.73
N SER A 133 -12.11 1.53 8.58
CA SER A 133 -11.81 2.56 9.58
C SER A 133 -11.65 3.95 8.97
N VAL A 134 -11.91 4.98 9.78
CA VAL A 134 -11.51 6.36 9.47
C VAL A 134 -10.02 6.48 9.76
N LYS A 135 -9.26 6.99 8.79
CA LYS A 135 -7.82 7.23 8.94
C LYS A 135 -7.56 8.23 10.06
N GLY A 136 -6.52 7.98 10.85
CA GLY A 136 -6.11 8.87 11.94
C GLY A 136 -4.71 8.53 12.42
N LEU A 137 -4.32 9.04 13.58
CA LEU A 137 -2.99 8.79 14.18
C LEU A 137 -3.03 7.79 15.34
N ASN A 138 -4.23 7.36 15.75
CA ASN A 138 -4.39 6.52 16.93
C ASN A 138 -4.16 5.03 16.62
N LYS A 139 -3.92 4.28 17.70
CA LYS A 139 -3.89 2.83 17.73
C LYS A 139 -5.13 2.34 18.46
N LEU A 140 -6.00 1.63 17.76
CA LEU A 140 -7.27 1.12 18.29
C LEU A 140 -7.18 -0.39 18.49
N THR A 141 -7.55 -0.87 19.67
CA THR A 141 -7.75 -2.30 19.92
C THR A 141 -9.22 -2.61 19.84
N ILE A 142 -9.57 -3.57 18.99
CA ILE A 142 -10.94 -4.00 18.78
C ILE A 142 -11.12 -5.45 19.23
N ASP A 143 -12.35 -5.78 19.60
CA ASP A 143 -12.78 -7.13 19.88
C ASP A 143 -13.57 -7.66 18.68
N THR A 144 -13.06 -8.70 18.02
CA THR A 144 -13.66 -9.27 16.81
C THR A 144 -14.72 -10.32 17.09
N GLU A 145 -14.96 -10.70 18.36
CA GLU A 145 -16.04 -11.66 18.72
C GLU A 145 -17.43 -11.17 18.28
N LYS A 146 -17.59 -9.86 18.10
CA LYS A 146 -18.84 -9.23 17.70
C LYS A 146 -19.01 -9.09 16.20
N PHE A 147 -18.01 -9.49 15.41
CA PHE A 147 -18.07 -9.40 13.96
C PHE A 147 -18.81 -10.60 13.39
N ASN A 148 -19.66 -10.33 12.40
CA ASN A 148 -20.39 -11.38 11.70
C ASN A 148 -19.43 -12.10 10.76
N GLU A 149 -19.40 -13.43 10.83
CA GLU A 149 -18.74 -14.29 9.85
C GLU A 149 -19.64 -14.39 8.62
N VAL A 150 -19.13 -13.92 7.48
CA VAL A 150 -19.92 -13.87 6.24
C VAL A 150 -19.56 -14.99 5.28
N SER A 151 -18.51 -15.77 5.54
CA SER A 151 -18.10 -16.85 4.62
C SER A 151 -19.17 -17.91 4.40
N ASP A 152 -20.07 -18.13 5.36
CA ASP A 152 -21.17 -19.10 5.24
C ASP A 152 -22.31 -18.63 4.31
N ASP A 153 -22.46 -17.31 4.13
CA ASP A 153 -23.54 -16.72 3.34
C ASP A 153 -23.16 -16.54 1.85
N TYR A 154 -21.86 -16.59 1.52
CA TYR A 154 -21.40 -16.52 0.14
C TYR A 154 -21.43 -17.91 -0.49
N ARG A 155 -22.29 -18.08 -1.50
CA ARG A 155 -22.12 -19.19 -2.45
C ARG A 155 -20.92 -18.80 -3.32
N GLU A 156 -19.84 -19.57 -3.24
CA GLU A 156 -18.68 -19.52 -4.14
C GLU A 156 -19.18 -19.27 -5.57
N TYR A 157 -18.99 -18.05 -6.05
CA TYR A 157 -19.30 -17.70 -7.43
C TYR A 157 -17.96 -17.39 -8.08
N GLU A 158 -17.42 -18.37 -8.83
CA GLU A 158 -16.23 -18.16 -9.65
C GLU A 158 -16.46 -16.96 -10.57
N GLN A 159 -15.95 -15.80 -10.16
CA GLN A 159 -16.04 -14.59 -10.96
C GLN A 159 -14.82 -14.52 -11.87
N TYR A 160 -14.97 -14.95 -13.11
CA TYR A 160 -14.01 -14.63 -14.17
C TYR A 160 -14.09 -13.13 -14.46
N VAL A 161 -13.17 -12.34 -13.89
CA VAL A 161 -13.05 -10.91 -14.20
C VAL A 161 -12.50 -10.78 -15.62
N ASN A 162 -13.40 -10.57 -16.60
CA ASN A 162 -13.00 -10.26 -17.97
C ASN A 162 -12.53 -8.80 -18.06
N THR A 163 -11.23 -8.60 -17.86
CA THR A 163 -10.56 -7.29 -17.90
C THR A 163 -10.51 -6.67 -19.30
N ALA A 164 -10.86 -7.40 -20.36
CA ALA A 164 -10.84 -6.88 -21.74
C ALA A 164 -11.78 -5.67 -21.97
N HIS A 165 -12.73 -5.45 -21.07
CA HIS A 165 -13.68 -4.33 -21.12
C HIS A 165 -13.42 -3.22 -20.10
N SER A 166 -12.36 -3.31 -19.29
CA SER A 166 -12.04 -2.24 -18.34
C SER A 166 -11.36 -1.09 -19.04
N LYS A 167 -11.76 0.14 -18.74
CA LYS A 167 -11.04 1.35 -19.15
C LYS A 167 -10.19 1.84 -17.98
N ASP A 168 -8.89 2.02 -18.20
CA ASP A 168 -8.02 2.66 -17.24
C ASP A 168 -8.43 4.13 -17.10
N ILE A 169 -8.74 4.54 -15.88
CA ILE A 169 -8.86 5.95 -15.54
C ILE A 169 -7.48 6.40 -15.11
N ASN A 170 -6.97 7.48 -15.71
CA ASN A 170 -5.87 8.24 -15.12
C ASN A 170 -6.35 8.77 -13.77
N PHE A 171 -6.20 7.93 -12.75
CA PHE A 171 -6.38 8.27 -11.37
C PHE A 171 -5.11 9.02 -10.99
N GLU A 172 -5.00 10.26 -11.46
CA GLU A 172 -4.10 11.21 -10.81
C GLU A 172 -4.55 11.22 -9.36
N ASN A 173 -3.73 10.60 -8.51
CA ASN A 173 -3.83 10.75 -7.07
C ASN A 173 -3.91 12.25 -6.84
N SER A 174 -5.11 12.76 -6.60
CA SER A 174 -5.31 14.06 -5.98
C SER A 174 -4.92 13.87 -4.51
N ASN A 175 -3.65 13.56 -4.29
CA ASN A 175 -2.89 14.08 -3.18
C ASN A 175 -2.62 15.55 -3.53
N ASP A 176 -3.68 16.37 -3.59
CA ASP A 176 -3.52 17.82 -3.74
C ASP A 176 -2.85 18.45 -2.51
N ASN A 177 -2.51 17.63 -1.50
CA ASN A 177 -1.87 18.04 -0.26
C ASN A 177 -0.36 17.70 -0.24
N PHE A 178 0.16 16.83 -1.11
CA PHE A 178 1.59 16.46 -1.07
C PHE A 178 2.25 16.67 -2.42
N SER A 179 3.26 17.56 -2.48
CA SER A 179 3.97 17.86 -3.72
C SER A 179 5.46 17.60 -3.58
N ILE A 180 6.01 16.79 -4.48
CA ILE A 180 7.45 16.51 -4.53
C ILE A 180 8.07 17.28 -5.66
N ILE A 181 9.17 17.96 -5.37
CA ILE A 181 10.04 18.59 -6.35
C ILE A 181 11.39 17.91 -6.29
N LEU A 182 11.73 17.12 -7.30
CA LEU A 182 13.03 16.46 -7.42
C LEU A 182 13.92 17.27 -8.37
N ASN A 183 15.03 17.82 -7.88
CA ASN A 183 15.96 18.65 -8.66
C ASN A 183 15.24 19.76 -9.45
N GLY A 184 14.31 20.46 -8.79
CA GLY A 184 13.47 21.50 -9.42
C GLY A 184 12.31 21.00 -10.30
N THR A 185 12.18 19.68 -10.51
CA THR A 185 11.09 19.10 -11.34
C THR A 185 9.96 18.59 -10.46
N LYS A 186 8.74 19.05 -10.71
CA LYS A 186 7.54 18.54 -10.00
C LYS A 186 7.30 17.09 -10.40
N MET A 187 7.14 16.22 -9.41
CA MET A 187 6.84 14.80 -9.56
C MET A 187 5.38 14.52 -9.20
N ASN A 188 4.77 13.56 -9.90
CA ASN A 188 3.41 13.06 -9.60
C ASN A 188 3.43 11.76 -8.77
N TYR A 189 4.61 11.33 -8.33
CA TYR A 189 4.85 10.11 -7.55
C TYR A 189 6.10 10.26 -6.68
N ILE A 190 6.25 9.42 -5.66
CA ILE A 190 7.47 9.34 -4.83
C ILE A 190 8.49 8.48 -5.57
N PRO A 191 9.65 9.03 -5.98
CA PRO A 191 10.66 8.26 -6.69
C PRO A 191 11.43 7.36 -5.73
N ARG A 192 11.75 6.13 -6.18
CA ARG A 192 12.77 5.31 -5.51
C ARG A 192 14.15 5.87 -5.84
N ILE A 193 14.95 6.16 -4.82
CA ILE A 193 16.31 6.71 -4.97
C ILE A 193 17.28 5.87 -4.16
N GLU A 194 18.28 5.30 -4.83
CA GLU A 194 19.28 4.42 -4.20
C GLU A 194 20.58 5.16 -3.85
N PHE A 195 21.15 4.76 -2.72
CA PHE A 195 22.33 5.30 -2.09
C PHE A 195 23.28 4.19 -1.67
N ASN A 196 24.58 4.43 -1.83
CA ASN A 196 25.60 3.62 -1.21
C ASN A 196 25.93 4.20 0.17
N LYS A 197 25.51 3.52 1.25
CA LYS A 197 25.71 3.94 2.65
C LYS A 197 27.15 4.29 3.03
N ASP A 198 28.15 3.73 2.34
CA ASP A 198 29.56 3.94 2.68
C ASP A 198 30.10 5.27 2.14
N ARG A 199 29.42 5.89 1.17
CA ARG A 199 29.92 7.08 0.45
C ARG A 199 28.89 8.18 0.22
N ASP A 200 27.62 7.82 0.06
CA ASP A 200 26.55 8.76 -0.19
C ASP A 200 25.98 9.28 1.13
N LYS A 201 25.35 10.45 1.08
CA LYS A 201 24.75 11.10 2.26
C LYS A 201 23.33 11.51 1.98
N ILE A 202 22.45 11.26 2.94
CA ILE A 202 21.07 11.71 2.92
C ILE A 202 20.89 12.68 4.09
N ILE A 203 20.48 13.91 3.79
CA ILE A 203 20.24 14.97 4.77
C ILE A 203 18.76 15.35 4.69
N SER A 204 18.01 15.11 5.75
CA SER A 204 16.57 15.37 5.83
C SER A 204 16.29 16.42 6.90
N ASN A 205 15.87 17.63 6.50
CA ASN A 205 15.70 18.80 7.38
C ASN A 205 16.89 19.00 8.35
N GLY A 206 18.11 18.92 7.81
CA GLY A 206 19.36 19.06 8.57
C GLY A 206 19.83 17.81 9.33
N ASN A 207 19.04 16.73 9.37
CA ASN A 207 19.42 15.47 10.01
C ASN A 207 20.07 14.52 9.03
N LEU A 208 21.20 13.91 9.40
CA LEU A 208 21.82 12.85 8.61
C LEU A 208 21.01 11.55 8.77
N ILE A 209 20.54 10.99 7.67
CA ILE A 209 19.80 9.73 7.63
C ILE A 209 20.70 8.64 7.07
N TYR A 210 20.79 7.52 7.77
CA TYR A 210 21.56 6.35 7.35
C TYR A 210 20.63 5.29 6.73
N ALA A 211 20.46 5.36 5.41
CA ALA A 211 19.56 4.51 4.64
C ALA A 211 20.19 4.13 3.29
N ASP A 212 19.80 2.97 2.75
CA ASP A 212 20.21 2.51 1.41
C ASP A 212 19.36 3.12 0.31
N TYR A 213 18.09 3.41 0.60
CA TYR A 213 17.21 3.99 -0.39
C TYR A 213 16.08 4.81 0.24
N ILE A 214 15.55 5.70 -0.59
CA ILE A 214 14.27 6.38 -0.37
C ILE A 214 13.22 5.66 -1.20
N ASP A 215 12.04 5.43 -0.63
CA ASP A 215 10.86 4.92 -1.34
C ASP A 215 9.57 5.45 -0.69
N MET A 216 8.43 5.09 -1.25
CA MET A 216 7.14 5.39 -0.66
C MET A 216 6.89 4.55 0.60
N TYR A 217 6.40 5.21 1.64
CA TYR A 217 5.88 4.60 2.85
C TYR A 217 4.56 5.27 3.25
N ASN A 218 3.46 4.52 3.26
CA ASN A 218 2.13 4.99 3.65
C ASN A 218 1.67 6.30 2.96
N GLY A 219 2.05 6.50 1.69
CA GLY A 219 1.68 7.70 0.92
C GLY A 219 2.61 8.91 1.10
N SER A 220 3.70 8.77 1.85
CA SER A 220 4.77 9.76 2.01
C SER A 220 6.16 9.13 1.81
N ILE A 221 7.23 9.87 2.07
CA ILE A 221 8.61 9.41 1.89
C ILE A 221 9.09 8.60 3.10
N GLY A 222 9.56 7.38 2.84
CA GLY A 222 10.30 6.54 3.78
C GLY A 222 11.77 6.41 3.42
N PHE A 223 12.61 6.26 4.44
CA PHE A 223 14.05 6.00 4.34
C PHE A 223 14.31 4.56 4.79
N PHE A 224 14.89 3.73 3.95
CA PHE A 224 14.91 2.28 4.17
C PHE A 224 16.32 1.71 4.23
N ASN A 225 16.42 0.57 4.91
CA ASN A 225 17.61 -0.28 4.90
C ASN A 225 17.25 -1.59 4.18
N THR A 226 18.07 -2.01 3.24
CA THR A 226 17.95 -3.25 2.46
C THR A 226 17.94 -4.48 3.35
N ASP A 227 18.60 -4.42 4.52
CA ASP A 227 18.60 -5.52 5.49
C ASP A 227 17.23 -5.68 6.18
N PHE A 228 16.46 -4.59 6.29
CA PHE A 228 15.15 -4.54 6.97
C PHE A 228 14.15 -3.69 6.15
N PRO A 229 13.71 -4.16 4.97
CA PRO A 229 12.87 -3.39 4.06
C PRO A 229 11.46 -3.12 4.61
N GLU A 230 10.93 -4.00 5.48
CA GLU A 230 9.54 -3.91 5.96
C GLU A 230 9.19 -2.58 6.65
N THR A 231 10.18 -1.90 7.22
CA THR A 231 9.96 -0.72 8.04
C THR A 231 11.08 0.28 7.78
N PRO A 232 10.74 1.50 7.37
CA PRO A 232 11.76 2.50 7.14
C PRO A 232 12.45 2.87 8.47
N VAL A 233 13.75 3.13 8.41
CA VAL A 233 14.52 3.65 9.54
C VAL A 233 14.02 5.03 9.99
N SER A 234 13.38 5.77 9.07
CA SER A 234 12.68 7.03 9.34
C SER A 234 11.70 7.32 8.20
N TYR A 235 10.69 8.15 8.42
CA TYR A 235 9.75 8.55 7.36
C TYR A 235 9.18 9.94 7.64
N ILE A 236 8.64 10.55 6.61
CA ILE A 236 7.98 11.86 6.70
C ILE A 236 6.50 11.61 7.00
N ALA A 237 6.06 11.99 8.19
CA ALA A 237 4.70 11.71 8.65
C ALA A 237 3.66 12.73 8.16
N ASP A 238 4.09 13.84 7.56
CA ASP A 238 3.21 14.90 7.08
C ASP A 238 2.66 14.54 5.69
N ASN A 239 1.33 14.52 5.59
CA ASN A 239 0.59 14.22 4.37
C ASN A 239 0.12 15.50 3.65
N ASP A 240 0.37 16.68 4.23
CA ASP A 240 0.05 17.99 3.68
C ASP A 240 1.28 18.90 3.65
N THR A 241 2.28 18.52 2.85
CA THR A 241 3.54 19.26 2.78
C THR A 241 4.14 19.28 1.37
N LYS A 242 4.96 20.29 1.13
CA LYS A 242 5.81 20.38 -0.05
C LYS A 242 7.19 19.83 0.30
N ILE A 243 7.60 18.79 -0.40
CA ILE A 243 8.93 18.19 -0.26
C ILE A 243 9.79 18.58 -1.44
N THR A 244 10.95 19.12 -1.15
CA THR A 244 12.01 19.33 -2.14
C THR A 244 13.09 18.30 -1.90
N ILE A 245 13.51 17.61 -2.95
CA ILE A 245 14.59 16.63 -2.96
C ILE A 245 15.63 17.13 -3.96
N ASP A 246 16.82 17.44 -3.49
CA ASP A 246 17.94 17.81 -4.33
C ASP A 246 19.04 16.75 -4.22
N ILE A 247 19.37 16.12 -5.35
CA ILE A 247 20.44 15.13 -5.46
C ILE A 247 21.62 15.79 -6.19
N ILE A 248 22.67 16.04 -5.43
CA ILE A 248 23.94 16.55 -5.94
C ILE A 248 24.88 15.36 -6.15
N VAL A 249 25.27 15.11 -7.40
CA VAL A 249 26.28 14.11 -7.75
C VAL A 249 27.63 14.79 -7.91
N ARG A 250 28.64 14.35 -7.15
CA ARG A 250 30.00 14.87 -7.20
C ARG A 250 30.81 14.20 -8.33
N GLN A 251 32.02 14.71 -8.58
CA GLN A 251 32.92 14.19 -9.63
C GLN A 251 33.34 12.73 -9.40
N ASP A 252 33.38 12.28 -8.15
CA ASP A 252 33.64 10.89 -7.75
C ASP A 252 32.37 10.03 -7.72
N GLU A 253 31.30 10.53 -8.35
CA GLU A 253 29.96 9.95 -8.40
C GLU A 253 29.27 9.83 -7.03
N THR A 254 29.84 10.36 -5.95
CA THR A 254 29.19 10.34 -4.63
C THR A 254 27.97 11.25 -4.63
N LYS A 255 26.89 10.79 -4.01
CA LYS A 255 25.62 11.50 -3.97
C LYS A 255 25.44 12.17 -2.62
N ILE A 256 25.00 13.43 -2.65
CA ILE A 256 24.40 14.10 -1.50
C ILE A 256 22.95 14.38 -1.84
N CYS A 257 22.04 13.71 -1.14
CA CYS A 257 20.61 13.97 -1.21
C CYS A 257 20.22 14.89 -0.06
N ILE A 258 19.62 16.03 -0.39
CA ILE A 258 19.08 16.99 0.57
C ILE A 258 17.57 16.99 0.42
N ILE A 259 16.86 16.81 1.52
CA ILE A 259 15.41 16.73 1.56
C ILE A 259 14.92 17.78 2.53
N GLU A 260 14.10 18.69 2.02
CA GLU A 260 13.53 19.79 2.79
C GLU A 260 12.00 19.75 2.69
N TYR A 261 11.35 19.92 3.83
CA TYR A 261 9.89 19.95 3.93
C TYR A 261 9.48 20.75 5.14
N ASN A 262 8.32 21.40 5.05
CA ASN A 262 7.74 22.09 6.19
C ASN A 262 7.26 21.07 7.22
N TYR A 263 7.61 21.27 8.49
CA TYR A 263 6.96 20.61 9.61
C TYR A 263 5.95 21.59 10.23
N ILE A 264 4.70 21.16 10.41
CA ILE A 264 3.75 21.87 11.27
C ILE A 264 4.06 21.47 12.72
N ILE A 265 4.53 22.42 13.53
CA ILE A 265 4.66 22.23 14.98
C ILE A 265 3.34 22.66 15.61
N TYR A 266 2.55 21.70 16.07
CA TYR A 266 1.48 21.98 17.02
C TYR A 266 2.10 22.13 18.41
N THR A 267 2.27 23.37 18.86
CA THR A 267 2.56 23.62 20.28
C THR A 267 1.23 23.63 21.03
N GLU A 268 0.95 22.57 21.79
CA GLU A 268 -0.06 22.67 22.84
C GLU A 268 0.52 23.59 23.93
N ASN A 269 -0.18 24.68 24.23
CA ASN A 269 0.11 25.47 25.43
C ASN A 269 -0.23 24.59 26.63
N PHE A 270 0.79 24.16 27.37
CA PHE A 270 0.64 23.54 28.68
C PHE A 270 -0.02 24.50 29.68
#